data_AF-A0A935X2R9-F1
#
_entry.id   AF-A0A935X2R9-F1
#
_cell.length_a   1.000
_cell.length_b   1.000
_cell.length_c   1.000
_cell.angle_alpha   90.00
_cell.angle_beta   90.00
_cell.angle_gamma   90.00
#
_symmetry.space_group_name_H-M   'P 1'
#
loop_
_entity.id
_entity.type
_entity.pdbx_description
1 polymer ?
#
loop_
_entity_poly.entity_id
_entity_poly.type
_entity_poly.pdbx_seq_one_letter_code
_entity_poly.pdbx_strand_id
1 'polypeptide(L)'
;MAPITIADLRQRIKNELSVVDTANDTAIMAAIHDVFKYAVEHFNDLDVDAQVFVETRLEVMAAEAKAAIEALPESPEKRKLLRSYAAANGDQVNPQLHLAALAALPQSPPEAISAAEQFIVDALQQAANIIHDASSTTRSGYQDAALIAAYTSVVDDLLAATHLIRHKYCNQASNILRTAHETLEKAEVFLLDPSLAELWATGTEQQCWKELRPAMVRKRLGRDKHDPMYAHLSAVGTHASFLSFQLRSGRVADADASPVPKLIIFMGGTRVQFVVYMTALWAMYMAMSLVLGLSSAFAQDINEDDASAAIDDLASQFTQVLSDHMLPQCRELGADTSVFEEFLRTGFAGAWPGRRHGDT
;
A
#
# COMPACT_ATOMS: atom_id res chain seq x y z
N MET A 1 -14.81 15.14 38.44
CA MET A 1 -13.82 14.47 39.32
C MET A 1 -12.67 15.45 39.54
N ALA A 2 -11.93 15.32 40.63
CA ALA A 2 -10.65 16.03 40.75
C ALA A 2 -9.67 15.41 39.73
N PRO A 3 -8.82 16.23 39.07
CA PRO A 3 -7.82 15.70 38.13
C PRO A 3 -6.80 14.83 38.87
N ILE A 4 -6.26 13.83 38.18
CA ILE A 4 -5.21 12.95 38.71
C ILE A 4 -3.89 13.70 38.64
N THR A 5 -3.21 13.86 39.77
CA THR A 5 -1.96 14.60 39.88
C THR A 5 -0.72 13.72 39.72
N ILE A 6 0.43 14.35 39.51
CA ILE A 6 1.72 13.64 39.52
C ILE A 6 1.99 12.94 40.87
N ALA A 7 1.46 13.46 41.98
CA ALA A 7 1.58 12.85 43.29
C ALA A 7 0.79 11.54 43.36
N ASP A 8 -0.41 11.52 42.77
CA ASP A 8 -1.25 10.32 42.68
C ASP A 8 -0.56 9.22 41.85
N LEU A 9 0.02 9.59 40.70
CA LEU A 9 0.80 8.66 39.86
C LEU A 9 2.02 8.10 40.59
N ARG A 10 2.79 8.94 41.30
CA ARG A 10 3.94 8.49 42.10
C ARG A 10 3.52 7.57 43.24
N GLN A 11 2.41 7.88 43.89
CA GLN A 11 1.88 7.03 44.95
C GLN A 11 1.44 5.67 44.38
N ARG A 12 0.85 5.64 43.19
CA ARG A 12 0.51 4.40 42.51
C ARG A 12 1.75 3.57 42.15
N ILE A 13 2.77 4.18 41.56
CA ILE A 13 4.07 3.53 41.30
C ILE A 13 4.62 2.89 42.57
N LYS A 14 4.62 3.65 43.67
CA LYS A 14 5.11 3.15 44.96
C LYS A 14 4.29 1.96 45.46
N ASN A 15 2.97 2.01 45.34
CA ASN A 15 2.08 0.92 45.77
C ASN A 15 2.33 -0.34 44.94
N GLU A 16 2.35 -0.23 43.62
CA GLU A 16 2.57 -1.36 42.70
C GLU A 16 3.96 -1.98 42.92
N LEU A 17 5.01 -1.17 43.04
CA LEU A 17 6.37 -1.69 43.26
C LEU A 17 6.61 -2.22 44.68
N SER A 18 5.82 -1.81 45.67
CA SER A 18 6.02 -2.26 47.07
C SER A 18 5.67 -3.72 47.32
N VAL A 19 4.90 -4.33 46.42
CA VAL A 19 4.43 -5.73 46.52
C VAL A 19 5.14 -6.66 45.54
N VAL A 20 6.03 -6.12 44.71
CA VAL A 20 6.77 -6.88 43.69
C VAL A 20 8.09 -7.40 44.28
N ASP A 21 8.40 -8.67 44.01
CA ASP A 21 9.71 -9.23 44.29
C ASP A 21 10.77 -8.53 43.42
N THR A 22 11.66 -7.77 44.06
CA THR A 22 12.70 -6.99 43.37
C THR A 22 13.76 -7.87 42.71
N ALA A 23 13.80 -9.17 42.99
CA ALA A 23 14.65 -10.13 42.28
C ALA A 23 14.01 -10.67 41.00
N ASN A 24 12.75 -10.31 40.71
CA ASN A 24 12.00 -10.78 39.56
C ASN A 24 11.75 -9.65 38.56
N ASP A 25 12.66 -9.51 37.59
CA ASP A 25 12.59 -8.48 36.54
C ASP A 25 11.25 -8.49 35.78
N THR A 26 10.68 -9.67 35.53
CA THR A 26 9.39 -9.80 34.85
C THR A 26 8.25 -9.19 35.67
N ALA A 27 8.25 -9.41 36.99
CA ALA A 27 7.25 -8.84 37.88
C ALA A 27 7.38 -7.31 38.01
N ILE A 28 8.61 -6.79 38.00
CA ILE A 28 8.87 -5.34 37.98
C ILE A 28 8.32 -4.73 36.69
N MET A 29 8.61 -5.32 35.53
CA MET A 29 8.15 -4.82 34.24
C MET A 29 6.63 -4.86 34.11
N ALA A 30 5.97 -5.90 34.64
CA ALA A 30 4.51 -5.99 34.67
C ALA A 30 3.88 -4.87 35.52
N ALA A 31 4.43 -4.59 36.70
CA ALA A 31 3.95 -3.51 37.55
C ALA A 31 4.16 -2.12 36.91
N ILE A 32 5.31 -1.89 36.27
CA ILE A 32 5.56 -0.66 35.51
C ILE A 32 4.55 -0.53 34.36
N HIS A 33 4.33 -1.60 33.59
CA HIS A 33 3.33 -1.63 32.52
C HIS A 33 1.93 -1.26 33.02
N ASP A 34 1.48 -1.79 34.16
CA ASP A 34 0.15 -1.52 34.71
C ASP A 34 -0.02 -0.09 35.22
N VAL A 35 1.06 0.55 35.67
CA VAL A 35 1.07 1.99 35.97
C VAL A 35 0.88 2.80 34.68
N PHE A 36 1.68 2.55 33.66
CA PHE A 36 1.64 3.34 32.41
C PHE A 36 0.34 3.11 31.64
N LYS A 37 -0.16 1.86 31.60
CA LYS A 37 -1.45 1.54 31.00
C LYS A 37 -2.57 2.39 31.59
N TYR A 38 -2.67 2.45 32.91
CA TYR A 38 -3.65 3.29 33.59
C TYR A 38 -3.46 4.78 33.27
N ALA A 39 -2.22 5.27 33.27
CA ALA A 39 -1.93 6.67 32.99
C ALA A 39 -2.35 7.06 31.56
N VAL A 40 -2.18 6.15 30.59
CA VAL A 40 -2.64 6.33 29.20
C VAL A 40 -4.17 6.24 29.10
N GLU A 41 -4.79 5.26 29.75
CA GLU A 41 -6.26 5.10 29.76
C GLU A 41 -6.98 6.32 30.37
N HIS A 42 -6.34 7.01 31.31
CA HIS A 42 -6.87 8.19 32.00
C HIS A 42 -6.15 9.49 31.62
N PHE A 43 -5.46 9.54 30.47
CA PHE A 43 -4.60 10.67 30.10
C PHE A 43 -5.34 12.02 30.11
N ASN A 44 -6.60 12.02 29.67
CA ASN A 44 -7.45 13.22 29.67
C ASN A 44 -7.96 13.63 31.07
N ASP A 45 -7.86 12.74 32.06
CA ASP A 45 -8.21 13.01 33.46
C ASP A 45 -7.00 13.46 34.30
N LEU A 46 -5.79 13.40 33.73
CA LEU A 46 -4.55 13.90 34.34
C LEU A 46 -4.52 15.43 34.35
N ASP A 47 -3.89 16.02 35.36
CA ASP A 47 -3.49 17.43 35.29
C ASP A 47 -2.31 17.64 34.32
N VAL A 48 -2.02 18.89 33.96
CA VAL A 48 -0.98 19.23 32.97
C VAL A 48 0.40 18.71 33.38
N ASP A 49 0.75 18.80 34.66
CA ASP A 49 2.06 18.34 35.15
C ASP A 49 2.18 16.80 35.10
N ALA A 50 1.08 16.09 35.37
CA ALA A 50 0.99 14.64 35.24
C ALA A 50 1.03 14.21 33.77
N GLN A 51 0.38 14.93 32.85
CA GLN A 51 0.47 14.67 31.41
C GLN A 51 1.92 14.79 30.92
N VAL A 52 2.59 15.90 31.23
CA VAL A 52 4.01 16.13 30.88
C VAL A 52 4.90 15.05 31.47
N PHE A 53 4.66 14.65 32.73
CA PHE A 53 5.41 13.57 33.36
C PHE A 53 5.25 12.23 32.61
N VAL A 54 4.01 11.88 32.23
CA VAL A 54 3.71 10.64 31.50
C VAL A 54 4.34 10.68 30.11
N GLU A 55 4.16 11.76 29.36
CA GLU A 55 4.75 11.96 28.03
C GLU A 55 6.28 11.83 28.09
N THR A 56 6.95 12.59 28.98
CA THR A 56 8.41 12.55 29.12
C THR A 56 8.91 11.14 29.44
N ARG A 57 8.16 10.39 30.26
CA ARG A 57 8.55 9.01 30.62
C ARG A 57 8.33 8.03 29.47
N LEU A 58 7.23 8.17 28.73
CA LEU A 58 6.98 7.38 27.53
C LEU A 58 8.06 7.65 26.46
N GLU A 59 8.47 8.91 26.28
CA GLU A 59 9.56 9.28 25.37
C GLU A 59 10.89 8.63 25.77
N VAL A 60 11.25 8.65 27.06
CA VAL A 60 12.49 8.00 27.55
C VAL A 60 12.42 6.49 27.37
N MET A 61 11.30 5.85 27.73
CA MET A 61 11.12 4.40 27.55
C MET A 61 11.16 4.01 26.07
N ALA A 62 10.58 4.83 25.19
CA ALA A 62 10.64 4.64 23.75
C ALA A 62 12.10 4.74 23.25
N ALA A 63 12.86 5.76 23.67
CA ALA A 63 14.25 5.92 23.31
C ALA A 63 15.14 4.75 23.79
N GLU A 64 14.94 4.28 25.02
CA GLU A 64 15.65 3.11 25.57
C GLU A 64 15.28 1.82 24.82
N ALA A 65 14.00 1.61 24.52
CA ALA A 65 13.54 0.47 23.73
C ALA A 65 14.16 0.49 22.33
N LYS A 66 14.17 1.64 21.65
CA LYS A 66 14.81 1.81 20.34
C LYS A 66 16.29 1.47 20.41
N ALA A 67 17.03 2.01 21.38
CA ALA A 67 18.45 1.72 21.55
C ALA A 67 18.72 0.22 21.81
N ALA A 68 17.86 -0.44 22.60
CA ALA A 68 17.95 -1.88 22.83
C ALA A 68 17.68 -2.69 21.55
N ILE A 69 16.70 -2.29 20.74
CA ILE A 69 16.39 -2.92 19.44
C ILE A 69 17.56 -2.71 18.47
N GLU A 70 18.12 -1.51 18.38
CA GLU A 70 19.25 -1.18 17.50
C GLU A 70 20.51 -1.99 17.82
N ALA A 71 20.71 -2.34 19.10
CA ALA A 71 21.81 -3.18 19.56
C ALA A 71 21.67 -4.68 19.19
N LEU A 72 20.48 -5.13 18.76
CA LEU A 72 20.28 -6.51 18.30
C LEU A 72 21.07 -6.78 17.01
N PRO A 73 21.55 -8.02 16.78
CA PRO A 73 22.08 -8.44 15.49
C PRO A 73 21.06 -8.26 14.36
N GLU A 74 21.54 -7.92 13.17
CA GLU A 74 20.69 -7.77 11.99
C GLU A 74 19.96 -9.08 11.70
N SER A 75 18.62 -9.03 11.72
CA SER A 75 17.73 -10.19 11.60
C SER A 75 16.31 -9.73 11.23
N PRO A 76 15.47 -10.63 10.68
CA PRO A 76 14.05 -10.33 10.46
C PRO A 76 13.32 -9.85 11.71
N GLU A 77 13.64 -10.43 12.89
CA GLU A 77 13.02 -10.04 14.16
C GLU A 77 13.41 -8.61 14.57
N LYS A 78 14.69 -8.22 14.41
CA LYS A 78 15.12 -6.84 14.64
C LYS A 78 14.34 -5.85 13.77
N ARG A 79 14.19 -6.14 12.48
CA ARG A 79 13.46 -5.29 11.53
C ARG A 79 12.00 -5.16 11.90
N LYS A 80 11.36 -6.28 12.27
CA LYS A 80 9.98 -6.29 12.78
C LYS A 80 9.82 -5.40 14.02
N LEU A 81 10.76 -5.46 14.97
CA LEU A 81 10.74 -4.60 16.16
C LEU A 81 10.93 -3.12 15.82
N LEU A 82 11.87 -2.79 14.92
CA LEU A 82 12.07 -1.40 14.45
C LEU A 82 10.83 -0.84 13.76
N ARG A 83 10.20 -1.62 12.87
CA ARG A 83 8.95 -1.24 12.20
C ARG A 83 7.82 -1.06 13.21
N SER A 84 7.70 -1.96 14.19
CA SER A 84 6.69 -1.84 15.26
C SER A 84 6.90 -0.56 16.09
N TYR A 85 8.16 -0.23 16.39
CA TYR A 85 8.53 1.02 17.06
C TYR A 85 8.17 2.25 16.22
N ALA A 86 8.49 2.23 14.92
CA ALA A 86 8.17 3.33 14.00
C ALA A 86 6.65 3.53 13.85
N ALA A 87 5.89 2.44 13.69
CA ALA A 87 4.43 2.47 13.65
C ALA A 87 3.81 3.06 14.93
N ALA A 88 4.34 2.70 16.11
CA ALA A 88 3.86 3.23 17.38
C ALA A 88 4.10 4.74 17.54
N ASN A 89 5.14 5.28 16.91
CA ASN A 89 5.45 6.72 16.90
C ASN A 89 4.78 7.49 15.75
N GLY A 90 4.05 6.82 14.86
CA GLY A 90 3.47 7.45 13.66
C GLY A 90 4.49 7.74 12.56
N ASP A 91 5.71 7.21 12.66
CA ASP A 91 6.78 7.36 11.66
C ASP A 91 6.59 6.38 10.48
N GLN A 92 5.62 5.47 10.58
CA GLN A 92 5.29 4.51 9.54
C GLN A 92 3.85 4.66 9.07
N VAL A 93 3.66 4.64 7.75
CA VAL A 93 2.34 4.61 7.12
C VAL A 93 1.62 3.30 7.47
N ASN A 94 0.36 3.41 7.90
CA ASN A 94 -0.53 2.27 8.15
C ASN A 94 -1.69 2.31 7.14
N PRO A 95 -1.59 1.54 6.03
CA PRO A 95 -2.60 1.53 4.96
C PRO A 95 -4.02 1.25 5.46
N GLN A 96 -4.16 0.34 6.44
CA GLN A 96 -5.45 -0.03 7.00
C GLN A 96 -6.12 1.16 7.72
N LEU A 97 -5.37 1.92 8.52
CA LEU A 97 -5.88 3.12 9.20
C LEU A 97 -6.24 4.23 8.19
N HIS A 98 -5.42 4.42 7.15
CA HIS A 98 -5.72 5.40 6.10
C HIS A 98 -7.00 5.04 5.33
N LEU A 99 -7.18 3.78 4.94
CA LEU A 99 -8.42 3.33 4.30
C LEU A 99 -9.63 3.48 5.22
N ALA A 100 -9.47 3.17 6.52
CA ALA A 100 -10.54 3.36 7.51
C ALA A 100 -10.93 4.83 7.66
N ALA A 101 -9.95 5.76 7.64
CA ALA A 101 -10.20 7.20 7.72
C ALA A 101 -10.95 7.76 6.49
N LEU A 102 -10.82 7.10 5.33
CA LEU A 102 -11.47 7.52 4.09
C LEU A 102 -12.96 7.13 4.00
N ALA A 103 -13.55 6.43 4.97
CA ALA A 103 -14.80 5.70 4.73
C ALA A 103 -16.01 6.03 5.63
N ALA A 104 -17.16 6.28 4.99
CA ALA A 104 -18.42 5.64 5.35
C ALA A 104 -18.55 4.38 4.48
N LEU A 105 -18.14 3.22 5.00
CA LEU A 105 -18.03 1.99 4.20
C LEU A 105 -19.41 1.55 3.67
N PRO A 106 -19.53 1.09 2.40
CA PRO A 106 -20.71 0.37 1.98
C PRO A 106 -20.89 -0.87 2.86
N GLN A 107 -22.15 -1.21 3.20
CA GLN A 107 -22.46 -2.17 4.28
C GLN A 107 -21.84 -3.56 4.08
N SER A 108 -21.56 -4.00 2.84
CA SER A 108 -20.77 -5.21 2.55
C SER A 108 -20.34 -5.23 1.07
N PRO A 109 -19.06 -5.04 0.73
CA PRO A 109 -18.58 -5.31 -0.62
C PRO A 109 -18.65 -6.83 -0.94
N PRO A 110 -18.66 -7.23 -2.22
CA PRO A 110 -18.54 -8.65 -2.58
C PRO A 110 -17.28 -9.28 -1.99
N GLU A 111 -17.33 -10.58 -1.67
CA GLU A 111 -16.22 -11.32 -1.06
C GLU A 111 -14.92 -11.18 -1.86
N ALA A 112 -14.98 -11.33 -3.19
CA ALA A 112 -13.82 -11.15 -4.06
C ALA A 112 -13.18 -9.76 -3.97
N ILE A 113 -13.99 -8.71 -3.77
CA ILE A 113 -13.46 -7.35 -3.57
C ILE A 113 -12.83 -7.21 -2.19
N SER A 114 -13.43 -7.83 -1.17
CA SER A 114 -12.86 -7.83 0.19
C SER A 114 -11.52 -8.55 0.23
N ALA A 115 -11.42 -9.70 -0.44
CA ALA A 115 -10.18 -10.48 -0.52
C ALA A 115 -9.08 -9.72 -1.29
N ALA A 116 -9.43 -9.07 -2.41
CA ALA A 116 -8.49 -8.22 -3.14
C ALA A 116 -8.05 -6.99 -2.34
N GLU A 117 -8.97 -6.34 -1.62
CA GLU A 117 -8.64 -5.22 -0.73
C GLU A 117 -7.67 -5.64 0.36
N GLN A 118 -7.91 -6.79 1.01
CA GLN A 118 -6.99 -7.33 2.01
C GLN A 118 -5.60 -7.58 1.43
N PHE A 119 -5.53 -8.26 0.27
CA PHE A 119 -4.26 -8.47 -0.42
C PHE A 119 -3.54 -7.14 -0.73
N ILE A 120 -4.25 -6.13 -1.23
CA ILE A 120 -3.65 -4.83 -1.54
C ILE A 120 -3.15 -4.16 -0.25
N VAL A 121 -3.90 -4.20 0.84
CA VAL A 121 -3.48 -3.66 2.14
C VAL A 121 -2.20 -4.33 2.62
N ASP A 122 -2.14 -5.67 2.56
CA ASP A 122 -0.97 -6.43 2.99
C ASP A 122 0.25 -6.08 2.12
N ALA A 123 0.08 -6.00 0.80
CA ALA A 123 1.14 -5.58 -0.13
C ALA A 123 1.60 -4.14 0.13
N LEU A 124 0.67 -3.20 0.37
CA LEU A 124 1.01 -1.81 0.69
C LEU A 124 1.71 -1.69 2.04
N GLN A 125 1.37 -2.54 3.01
CA GLN A 125 2.07 -2.58 4.29
C GLN A 125 3.52 -3.06 4.10
N GLN A 126 3.75 -4.06 3.25
CA GLN A 126 5.11 -4.48 2.89
C GLN A 126 5.88 -3.38 2.13
N ALA A 127 5.21 -2.67 1.22
CA ALA A 127 5.82 -1.53 0.54
C ALA A 127 6.22 -0.43 1.55
N ALA A 128 5.36 -0.10 2.51
CA ALA A 128 5.65 0.87 3.56
C ALA A 128 6.79 0.42 4.49
N ASN A 129 6.86 -0.88 4.81
CA ASN A 129 7.98 -1.48 5.56
C ASN A 129 9.32 -1.24 4.82
N ILE A 130 9.38 -1.57 3.52
CA ILE A 130 10.60 -1.42 2.72
C ILE A 130 10.97 0.06 2.56
N ILE A 131 10.01 0.94 2.29
CA ILE A 131 10.25 2.40 2.19
C ILE A 131 10.81 2.93 3.51
N HIS A 132 10.28 2.49 4.65
CA HIS A 132 10.78 2.89 5.96
C HIS A 132 12.22 2.42 6.17
N ASP A 133 12.52 1.15 5.93
CA ASP A 133 13.89 0.61 6.03
C ASP A 133 14.86 1.38 5.14
N ALA A 134 14.47 1.60 3.89
CA ALA A 134 15.23 2.33 2.88
C ALA A 134 15.41 3.83 3.20
N SER A 135 14.50 4.43 3.97
CA SER A 135 14.58 5.84 4.39
C SER A 135 15.32 6.02 5.72
N SER A 136 15.47 4.94 6.50
CA SER A 136 16.20 4.95 7.77
C SER A 136 17.72 4.98 7.56
N THR A 137 18.22 4.56 6.40
CA THR A 137 19.62 4.67 6.02
C THR A 137 19.90 6.07 5.47
N THR A 138 21.04 6.66 5.86
CA THR A 138 21.44 7.98 5.33
C THR A 138 21.79 7.84 3.86
N ARG A 139 20.92 8.34 2.99
CA ARG A 139 21.10 8.34 1.55
C ARG A 139 21.35 9.74 1.02
N SER A 140 22.19 9.82 0.00
CA SER A 140 22.51 11.06 -0.68
C SER A 140 22.54 10.81 -2.19
N GLY A 141 21.59 11.42 -2.91
CA GLY A 141 21.53 11.27 -4.36
C GLY A 141 20.15 11.57 -4.92
N TYR A 142 20.12 12.10 -6.14
CA TYR A 142 18.87 12.35 -6.84
C TYR A 142 18.11 11.06 -7.18
N GLN A 143 18.83 9.97 -7.42
CA GLN A 143 18.24 8.66 -7.73
C GLN A 143 17.41 8.13 -6.54
N ASP A 144 18.01 8.03 -5.36
CA ASP A 144 17.31 7.54 -4.16
C ASP A 144 16.10 8.41 -3.82
N ALA A 145 16.26 9.73 -3.86
CA ALA A 145 15.16 10.67 -3.61
C ALA A 145 14.01 10.49 -4.63
N ALA A 146 14.33 10.35 -5.92
CA ALA A 146 13.34 10.14 -6.96
C ALA A 146 12.62 8.79 -6.82
N LEU A 147 13.34 7.72 -6.45
CA LEU A 147 12.77 6.39 -6.23
C LEU A 147 11.84 6.36 -5.03
N ILE A 148 12.28 6.90 -3.88
CA ILE A 148 11.44 6.99 -2.67
C ILE A 148 10.18 7.80 -2.97
N ALA A 149 10.31 8.97 -3.62
CA ALA A 149 9.17 9.80 -4.00
C ALA A 149 8.21 9.08 -4.96
N ALA A 150 8.74 8.41 -5.99
CA ALA A 150 7.94 7.68 -6.96
C ALA A 150 7.17 6.53 -6.29
N TYR A 151 7.85 5.68 -5.51
CA TYR A 151 7.19 4.55 -4.86
C TYR A 151 6.19 4.97 -3.77
N THR A 152 6.49 6.03 -3.01
CA THR A 152 5.53 6.60 -2.04
C THR A 152 4.28 7.13 -2.76
N SER A 153 4.44 7.83 -3.89
CA SER A 153 3.30 8.27 -4.70
C SER A 153 2.46 7.10 -5.22
N VAL A 154 3.06 5.96 -5.52
CA VAL A 154 2.32 4.75 -5.95
C VAL A 154 1.51 4.18 -4.78
N VAL A 155 2.02 4.22 -3.54
CA VAL A 155 1.25 3.83 -2.34
C VAL A 155 -0.01 4.69 -2.21
N ASP A 156 0.12 6.01 -2.34
CA ASP A 156 -1.01 6.94 -2.25
C ASP A 156 -2.05 6.68 -3.36
N ASP A 157 -1.59 6.51 -4.60
CA ASP A 157 -2.46 6.21 -5.74
C ASP A 157 -3.20 4.87 -5.55
N LEU A 158 -2.53 3.83 -5.03
CA LEU A 158 -3.15 2.53 -4.77
C LEU A 158 -4.15 2.57 -3.62
N LEU A 159 -3.89 3.35 -2.56
CA LEU A 159 -4.87 3.61 -1.49
C LEU A 159 -6.14 4.26 -2.06
N ALA A 160 -5.97 5.32 -2.85
CA ALA A 160 -7.09 6.03 -3.47
C ALA A 160 -7.86 5.14 -4.47
N ALA A 161 -7.14 4.37 -5.30
CA ALA A 161 -7.76 3.44 -6.24
C ALA A 161 -8.55 2.34 -5.51
N THR A 162 -8.01 1.78 -4.42
CA THR A 162 -8.68 0.76 -3.61
C THR A 162 -9.98 1.28 -3.00
N HIS A 163 -9.95 2.48 -2.42
CA HIS A 163 -11.16 3.15 -1.94
C HIS A 163 -12.21 3.32 -3.05
N LEU A 164 -11.81 3.76 -4.25
CA LEU A 164 -12.70 3.95 -5.38
C LEU A 164 -13.27 2.63 -5.93
N ILE A 165 -12.47 1.57 -5.98
CA ILE A 165 -12.89 0.22 -6.40
C ILE A 165 -13.97 -0.31 -5.46
N ARG A 166 -13.79 -0.16 -4.15
CA ARG A 166 -14.77 -0.57 -3.13
C ARG A 166 -16.13 0.08 -3.35
N HIS A 167 -16.15 1.33 -3.82
CA HIS A 167 -17.35 2.08 -4.15
C HIS A 167 -17.79 1.95 -5.62
N LYS A 168 -17.17 1.03 -6.39
CA LYS A 168 -17.43 0.78 -7.81
C LYS A 168 -17.18 1.99 -8.73
N TYR A 169 -16.36 2.95 -8.32
CA TYR A 169 -15.91 4.09 -9.16
C TYR A 169 -14.77 3.67 -10.11
N CYS A 170 -14.98 2.59 -10.87
CA CYS A 170 -13.90 1.91 -11.61
C CYS A 170 -13.24 2.76 -12.70
N ASN A 171 -13.94 3.75 -13.25
CA ASN A 171 -13.33 4.66 -14.23
C ASN A 171 -12.34 5.62 -13.54
N GLN A 172 -12.73 6.20 -12.41
CA GLN A 172 -11.84 7.03 -11.59
C GLN A 172 -10.67 6.20 -11.06
N ALA A 173 -10.95 5.00 -10.53
CA ALA A 173 -9.91 4.08 -10.08
C ALA A 173 -8.94 3.71 -11.22
N SER A 174 -9.44 3.36 -12.40
CA SER A 174 -8.59 3.02 -13.56
C SER A 174 -7.71 4.19 -14.01
N ASN A 175 -8.19 5.44 -13.87
CA ASN A 175 -7.36 6.61 -14.16
C ASN A 175 -6.22 6.78 -13.13
N ILE A 176 -6.50 6.56 -11.84
CA ILE A 176 -5.47 6.58 -10.79
C ILE A 176 -4.48 5.44 -10.97
N LEU A 177 -4.96 4.21 -11.22
CA LEU A 177 -4.12 3.05 -11.51
C LEU A 177 -3.22 3.28 -12.73
N ARG A 178 -3.70 3.99 -13.76
CA ARG A 178 -2.86 4.37 -14.90
C ARG A 178 -1.70 5.28 -14.47
N THR A 179 -1.96 6.25 -13.61
CA THR A 179 -0.92 7.12 -13.02
C THR A 179 0.07 6.29 -12.21
N ALA A 180 -0.41 5.43 -11.31
CA ALA A 180 0.43 4.53 -10.52
C ALA A 180 1.34 3.67 -11.40
N HIS A 181 0.78 3.08 -12.46
CA HIS A 181 1.55 2.30 -13.42
C HIS A 181 2.63 3.16 -14.11
N GLU A 182 2.27 4.32 -14.67
CA GLU A 182 3.23 5.23 -15.31
C GLU A 182 4.33 5.69 -14.34
N THR A 183 4.02 5.82 -13.04
CA THR A 183 5.00 6.15 -11.98
C THR A 183 5.94 4.98 -11.67
N LEU A 184 5.44 3.74 -11.61
CA LEU A 184 6.28 2.55 -11.50
C LEU A 184 7.26 2.44 -12.69
N GLU A 185 6.80 2.72 -13.92
CA GLU A 185 7.68 2.72 -15.10
C GLU A 185 8.78 3.79 -15.01
N LYS A 186 8.47 4.96 -14.43
CA LYS A 186 9.49 6.00 -14.18
C LYS A 186 10.51 5.54 -13.16
N ALA A 187 10.07 4.92 -12.06
CA ALA A 187 10.98 4.38 -11.05
C ALA A 187 11.95 3.35 -11.66
N GLU A 188 11.45 2.47 -12.53
CA GLU A 188 12.29 1.52 -13.25
C GLU A 188 13.29 2.21 -14.19
N VAL A 189 12.87 3.25 -14.91
CA VAL A 189 13.80 4.04 -15.74
C VAL A 189 14.84 4.76 -14.89
N PHE A 190 14.49 5.26 -13.70
CA PHE A 190 15.47 5.87 -12.79
C PHE A 190 16.50 4.87 -12.27
N LEU A 191 16.13 3.59 -12.11
CA LEU A 191 17.10 2.53 -11.81
C LEU A 191 18.06 2.27 -12.97
N LEU A 192 17.54 2.27 -14.21
CA LEU A 192 18.34 1.97 -15.41
C LEU A 192 19.21 3.15 -15.88
N ASP A 193 18.73 4.37 -15.71
CA ASP A 193 19.39 5.60 -16.16
C ASP A 193 19.28 6.68 -15.05
N PRO A 194 20.23 6.69 -14.10
CA PRO A 194 20.23 7.63 -12.97
C PRO A 194 20.25 9.11 -13.39
N SER A 195 20.73 9.43 -14.61
CA SER A 195 20.73 10.80 -15.12
C SER A 195 19.33 11.36 -15.32
N LEU A 196 18.33 10.48 -15.50
CA LEU A 196 16.92 10.88 -15.61
C LEU A 196 16.30 11.20 -14.25
N ALA A 197 16.80 10.60 -13.17
CA ALA A 197 16.41 10.98 -11.81
C ALA A 197 16.99 12.35 -11.43
N GLU A 198 18.25 12.61 -11.82
CA GLU A 198 18.84 13.94 -11.71
C GLU A 198 18.07 14.98 -12.53
N LEU A 199 17.68 14.64 -13.77
CA LEU A 199 16.83 15.50 -14.60
C LEU A 199 15.48 15.78 -13.92
N TRP A 200 14.86 14.78 -13.30
CA TRP A 200 13.61 14.98 -12.54
C TRP A 200 13.80 15.96 -11.37
N ALA A 201 14.92 15.87 -10.66
CA ALA A 201 15.19 16.69 -9.47
C ALA A 201 15.63 18.13 -9.80
N THR A 202 16.37 18.33 -10.90
CA THR A 202 17.05 19.60 -11.21
C THR A 202 16.57 20.26 -12.52
N GLY A 203 15.89 19.51 -13.38
CA GLY A 203 15.46 19.97 -14.69
C GLY A 203 14.26 20.90 -14.64
N THR A 204 14.07 21.66 -15.73
CA THR A 204 12.84 22.44 -15.92
C THR A 204 11.64 21.53 -16.19
N GLU A 205 10.43 22.01 -15.90
CA GLU A 205 9.19 21.30 -16.20
C GLU A 205 9.11 20.85 -17.67
N GLN A 206 9.53 21.70 -18.61
CA GLN A 206 9.51 21.38 -20.04
C GLN A 206 10.50 20.26 -20.40
N GLN A 207 11.70 20.24 -19.82
CA GLN A 207 12.67 19.16 -20.04
C GLN A 207 12.17 17.86 -19.44
N CYS A 208 11.67 17.88 -18.20
CA CYS A 208 11.06 16.74 -17.54
C CYS A 208 9.90 16.19 -18.37
N TRP A 209 8.99 17.03 -18.84
CA TRP A 209 7.87 16.60 -19.68
C TRP A 209 8.33 15.97 -21.00
N LYS A 210 9.37 16.52 -21.63
CA LYS A 210 9.89 16.00 -22.90
C LYS A 210 10.50 14.61 -22.72
N GLU A 211 11.30 14.40 -21.68
CA GLU A 211 12.10 13.18 -21.49
C GLU A 211 11.40 12.11 -20.63
N LEU A 212 10.56 12.52 -19.68
CA LEU A 212 9.92 11.64 -18.68
C LEU A 212 8.41 11.43 -18.91
N ARG A 213 7.85 11.90 -20.04
CA ARG A 213 6.47 11.55 -20.42
C ARG A 213 6.32 10.05 -20.67
N PRO A 214 5.12 9.46 -20.45
CA PRO A 214 4.91 8.01 -20.52
C PRO A 214 5.44 7.36 -21.80
N ALA A 215 5.19 7.96 -22.97
CA ALA A 215 5.65 7.42 -24.24
C ALA A 215 7.20 7.33 -24.36
N MET A 216 7.93 8.24 -23.73
CA MET A 216 9.40 8.23 -23.75
C MET A 216 9.97 7.25 -22.74
N VAL A 217 9.40 7.21 -21.54
CA VAL A 217 9.73 6.22 -20.50
C VAL A 217 9.56 4.80 -21.05
N ARG A 218 8.40 4.49 -21.62
CA ARG A 218 8.11 3.18 -22.21
C ARG A 218 9.05 2.83 -23.37
N LYS A 219 9.37 3.80 -24.22
CA LYS A 219 10.35 3.61 -25.30
C LYS A 219 11.73 3.23 -24.73
N ARG A 220 12.18 3.87 -23.65
CA ARG A 220 13.45 3.56 -22.97
C ARG A 220 13.44 2.17 -22.34
N LEU A 221 12.31 1.77 -21.77
CA LEU A 221 12.10 0.41 -21.23
C LEU A 221 11.91 -0.66 -22.33
N GLY A 222 11.91 -0.29 -23.62
CA GLY A 222 11.65 -1.22 -24.71
C GLY A 222 10.24 -1.82 -24.70
N ARG A 223 9.28 -1.15 -24.05
CA ARG A 223 7.88 -1.61 -23.95
C ARG A 223 7.05 -1.10 -25.12
N ASP A 224 6.07 -1.90 -25.51
CA ASP A 224 5.10 -1.50 -26.51
C ASP A 224 4.38 -0.22 -26.09
N LYS A 225 3.86 0.55 -27.04
CA LYS A 225 3.11 1.77 -26.69
C LYS A 225 1.79 1.45 -25.98
N HIS A 226 1.19 0.29 -26.27
CA HIS A 226 -0.12 -0.12 -25.80
C HIS A 226 -0.10 -1.57 -25.35
N ASP A 227 0.51 -1.84 -24.20
CA ASP A 227 0.36 -3.17 -23.56
C ASP A 227 -1.09 -3.39 -23.10
N PRO A 228 -1.53 -4.64 -22.85
CA PRO A 228 -2.91 -4.95 -22.49
C PRO A 228 -3.44 -4.19 -21.26
N MET A 229 -2.62 -4.01 -20.21
CA MET A 229 -3.00 -3.28 -19.01
C MET A 229 -3.11 -1.79 -19.30
N TYR A 230 -2.11 -1.19 -19.96
CA TYR A 230 -2.14 0.22 -20.35
C TYR A 230 -3.33 0.54 -21.25
N ALA A 231 -3.62 -0.35 -22.22
CA ALA A 231 -4.77 -0.24 -23.11
C ALA A 231 -6.09 -0.32 -22.34
N HIS A 232 -6.22 -1.27 -21.41
CA HIS A 232 -7.41 -1.40 -20.57
C HIS A 232 -7.64 -0.15 -19.71
N LEU A 233 -6.64 0.26 -18.93
CA LEU A 233 -6.73 1.42 -18.05
C LEU A 233 -7.02 2.69 -18.85
N SER A 234 -6.43 2.81 -20.04
CA SER A 234 -6.71 3.94 -20.94
C SER A 234 -8.13 3.91 -21.50
N ALA A 235 -8.64 2.73 -21.84
CA ALA A 235 -9.99 2.59 -22.38
C ALA A 235 -11.07 2.80 -21.31
N VAL A 236 -10.83 2.39 -20.07
CA VAL A 236 -11.82 2.48 -18.99
C VAL A 236 -11.74 3.84 -18.28
N GLY A 237 -10.52 4.28 -17.93
CA GLY A 237 -10.30 5.40 -17.03
C GLY A 237 -10.12 6.76 -17.71
N THR A 238 -9.38 6.84 -18.82
CA THR A 238 -9.04 8.12 -19.44
C THR A 238 -9.97 8.50 -20.58
N HIS A 239 -10.44 9.75 -20.55
CA HIS A 239 -11.30 10.34 -21.57
C HIS A 239 -12.67 9.65 -21.74
N ALA A 240 -13.56 10.31 -22.46
CA ALA A 240 -14.89 9.80 -22.77
C ALA A 240 -14.81 8.76 -23.90
N SER A 241 -14.07 7.67 -23.67
CA SER A 241 -13.90 6.59 -24.64
C SER A 241 -15.24 5.88 -24.86
N PHE A 242 -15.40 5.23 -26.01
CA PHE A 242 -16.60 4.42 -26.28
C PHE A 242 -16.81 3.33 -25.22
N LEU A 243 -15.74 2.66 -24.78
CA LEU A 243 -15.84 1.65 -23.73
C LEU A 243 -16.28 2.29 -22.41
N SER A 244 -15.66 3.39 -21.98
CA SER A 244 -16.04 4.09 -20.75
C SER A 244 -17.51 4.56 -20.79
N PHE A 245 -18.00 4.99 -21.95
CA PHE A 245 -19.43 5.31 -22.14
C PHE A 245 -20.33 4.08 -22.08
N GLN A 246 -19.95 2.98 -22.71
CA GLN A 246 -20.69 1.71 -22.66
C GLN A 246 -20.78 1.18 -21.23
N LEU A 247 -19.71 1.29 -20.44
CA LEU A 247 -19.69 0.86 -19.05
C LEU A 247 -20.57 1.74 -18.13
N ARG A 248 -20.90 2.96 -18.56
CA ARG A 248 -21.79 3.88 -17.84
C ARG A 248 -23.19 3.96 -18.44
N SER A 249 -23.50 3.19 -19.49
CA SER A 249 -24.81 3.24 -20.14
C SER A 249 -25.41 1.85 -20.30
N GLY A 250 -26.74 1.80 -20.30
CA GLY A 250 -27.51 0.59 -20.58
C GLY A 250 -28.67 0.91 -21.51
N ARG A 251 -29.15 -0.09 -22.23
CA ARG A 251 -30.41 0.01 -22.96
C ARG A 251 -31.54 -0.41 -22.02
N VAL A 252 -32.61 0.37 -21.98
CA VAL A 252 -33.86 -0.09 -21.38
C VAL A 252 -34.45 -1.11 -22.34
N ALA A 253 -34.73 -2.33 -21.88
CA ALA A 253 -35.48 -3.29 -22.68
C ALA A 253 -36.87 -2.69 -22.95
N ASP A 254 -37.21 -2.49 -24.23
CA ASP A 254 -38.51 -1.96 -24.61
C ASP A 254 -39.58 -3.04 -24.43
N ALA A 255 -40.46 -2.85 -23.44
CA ALA A 255 -41.67 -3.67 -23.28
C ALA A 255 -42.72 -3.36 -24.35
N ASP A 256 -42.70 -2.13 -24.89
CA ASP A 256 -43.57 -1.64 -25.96
C ASP A 256 -42.69 -1.27 -27.15
N ALA A 257 -43.01 -1.76 -28.35
CA ALA A 257 -42.25 -1.69 -29.62
C ALA A 257 -41.97 -0.26 -30.17
N SER A 258 -41.51 0.65 -29.32
CA SER A 258 -41.10 2.00 -29.65
C SER A 258 -39.84 1.96 -30.51
N PRO A 259 -39.81 2.66 -31.66
CA PRO A 259 -38.61 2.72 -32.52
C PRO A 259 -37.49 3.61 -31.95
N VAL A 260 -37.75 4.34 -30.85
CA VAL A 260 -36.76 5.24 -30.24
C VAL A 260 -36.06 4.54 -29.07
N PRO A 261 -34.73 4.33 -29.14
CA PRO A 261 -33.98 3.64 -28.09
C PRO A 261 -33.96 4.46 -26.80
N LYS A 262 -34.39 3.85 -25.70
CA LYS A 262 -34.29 4.42 -24.35
C LYS A 262 -32.96 4.00 -23.71
N LEU A 263 -32.25 4.98 -23.15
CA LEU A 263 -30.95 4.77 -22.50
C LEU A 263 -31.05 5.08 -21.01
N ILE A 264 -30.36 4.28 -20.20
CA ILE A 264 -30.05 4.61 -18.81
C ILE A 264 -28.58 4.99 -18.74
N ILE A 265 -28.27 6.08 -18.04
CA ILE A 265 -26.90 6.47 -17.72
C ILE A 265 -26.71 6.32 -16.22
N PHE A 266 -25.63 5.64 -15.83
CA PHE A 266 -25.27 5.45 -14.43
C PHE A 266 -24.32 6.56 -13.97
N MET A 267 -24.74 7.25 -12.91
CA MET A 267 -23.88 8.15 -12.15
C MET A 267 -23.53 7.47 -10.83
N GLY A 268 -22.32 7.70 -10.34
CA GLY A 268 -21.92 7.18 -9.03
C GLY A 268 -21.21 5.81 -9.04
N GLY A 269 -20.66 5.39 -10.18
CA GLY A 269 -19.94 4.12 -10.32
C GLY A 269 -20.49 3.25 -11.45
N THR A 270 -19.92 2.05 -11.60
CA THR A 270 -20.37 1.05 -12.59
C THR A 270 -21.24 -0.03 -11.93
N ARG A 271 -22.24 -0.50 -12.68
CA ARG A 271 -23.00 -1.71 -12.33
C ARG A 271 -22.43 -2.97 -12.98
N VAL A 272 -21.47 -2.81 -13.89
CA VAL A 272 -20.84 -3.92 -14.61
C VAL A 272 -19.80 -4.55 -13.70
N GLN A 273 -20.21 -5.63 -13.02
CA GLN A 273 -19.41 -6.27 -11.97
C GLN A 273 -18.06 -6.77 -12.48
N PHE A 274 -18.00 -7.25 -13.73
CA PHE A 274 -16.75 -7.64 -14.41
C PHE A 274 -15.69 -6.52 -14.42
N VAL A 275 -16.11 -5.27 -14.64
CA VAL A 275 -15.18 -4.13 -14.63
C VAL A 275 -14.61 -3.90 -13.24
N VAL A 276 -15.43 -4.08 -12.20
CA VAL A 276 -14.97 -3.95 -10.81
C VAL A 276 -13.88 -4.98 -10.51
N TYR A 277 -14.09 -6.24 -10.89
CA TYR A 277 -13.10 -7.30 -10.71
C TYR A 277 -11.83 -7.06 -11.52
N MET A 278 -11.96 -6.62 -12.78
CA MET A 278 -10.81 -6.29 -13.62
C MET A 278 -9.99 -5.12 -13.06
N THR A 279 -10.63 -4.06 -12.58
CA THR A 279 -9.94 -2.94 -11.95
C THR A 279 -9.27 -3.36 -10.64
N ALA A 280 -9.92 -4.20 -9.82
CA ALA A 280 -9.32 -4.76 -8.61
C ALA A 280 -8.08 -5.62 -8.92
N LEU A 281 -8.15 -6.47 -9.95
CA LEU A 281 -7.04 -7.30 -10.37
C LEU A 281 -5.82 -6.48 -10.81
N TRP A 282 -6.03 -5.39 -11.56
CA TRP A 282 -4.94 -4.49 -11.92
C TRP A 282 -4.34 -3.78 -10.71
N ALA A 283 -5.16 -3.41 -9.71
CA ALA A 283 -4.65 -2.85 -8.46
C ALA A 283 -3.80 -3.86 -7.69
N MET A 284 -4.24 -5.13 -7.59
CA MET A 284 -3.45 -6.20 -6.98
C MET A 284 -2.11 -6.40 -7.71
N TYR A 285 -2.14 -6.45 -9.04
CA TYR A 285 -0.92 -6.60 -9.85
C TYR A 285 0.07 -5.45 -9.63
N MET A 286 -0.42 -4.21 -9.56
CA MET A 286 0.42 -3.04 -9.28
C MET A 286 0.97 -3.05 -7.86
N ALA A 287 0.18 -3.47 -6.87
CA ALA A 287 0.63 -3.58 -5.49
C ALA A 287 1.78 -4.60 -5.35
N MET A 288 1.66 -5.76 -6.02
CA MET A 288 2.76 -6.73 -6.11
C MET A 288 3.98 -6.15 -6.85
N SER A 289 3.75 -5.46 -7.97
CA SER A 289 4.82 -4.84 -8.75
C SER A 289 5.58 -3.75 -7.97
N LEU A 290 4.86 -3.01 -7.12
CA LEU A 290 5.44 -2.05 -6.20
C LEU A 290 6.39 -2.71 -5.19
N VAL A 291 5.96 -3.79 -4.53
CA VAL A 291 6.80 -4.52 -3.56
C VAL A 291 8.04 -5.11 -4.24
N LEU A 292 7.89 -5.70 -5.42
CA LEU A 292 9.01 -6.22 -6.21
C LEU A 292 9.98 -5.10 -6.62
N GLY A 293 9.46 -3.98 -7.12
CA GLY A 293 10.25 -2.82 -7.53
C GLY A 293 11.04 -2.22 -6.37
N LEU A 294 10.39 -2.04 -5.21
CA LEU A 294 11.02 -1.58 -3.97
C LEU A 294 12.11 -2.54 -3.50
N SER A 295 11.82 -3.84 -3.47
CA SER A 295 12.77 -4.86 -3.04
C SER A 295 14.02 -4.87 -3.93
N SER A 296 13.83 -4.72 -5.25
CA SER A 296 14.94 -4.65 -6.19
C SER A 296 15.71 -3.32 -6.08
N ALA A 297 15.02 -2.20 -5.92
CA ALA A 297 15.64 -0.88 -5.85
C ALA A 297 16.49 -0.71 -4.59
N PHE A 298 16.07 -1.33 -3.49
CA PHE A 298 16.64 -1.13 -2.16
C PHE A 298 17.18 -2.42 -1.56
N ALA A 299 17.61 -3.37 -2.41
CA ALA A 299 18.13 -4.67 -2.00
C ALA A 299 19.31 -4.59 -1.01
N GLN A 300 20.05 -3.48 -1.00
CA GLN A 300 21.17 -3.27 -0.08
C GLN A 300 20.74 -2.83 1.33
N ASP A 301 19.51 -2.36 1.49
CA ASP A 301 19.02 -1.75 2.73
C ASP A 301 18.01 -2.63 3.47
N ILE A 302 17.51 -3.64 2.78
CA ILE A 302 16.55 -4.62 3.32
C ILE A 302 17.22 -5.96 3.59
N ASN A 303 16.65 -6.72 4.52
CA ASN A 303 17.06 -8.09 4.76
C ASN A 303 16.51 -9.00 3.64
N GLU A 304 17.39 -9.76 2.97
CA GLU A 304 17.03 -10.61 1.84
C GLU A 304 16.01 -11.70 2.21
N ASP A 305 16.19 -12.37 3.36
CA ASP A 305 15.28 -13.44 3.82
C ASP A 305 13.88 -12.88 4.11
N ASP A 306 13.80 -11.73 4.78
CA ASP A 306 12.54 -11.03 5.07
C ASP A 306 11.82 -10.59 3.78
N ALA A 307 12.57 -10.00 2.83
CA ALA A 307 12.02 -9.59 1.53
C ALA A 307 11.53 -10.79 0.71
N SER A 308 12.31 -11.89 0.65
CA SER A 308 11.91 -13.11 -0.05
C SER A 308 10.66 -13.73 0.56
N ALA A 309 10.61 -13.84 1.90
CA ALA A 309 9.45 -14.38 2.60
C ALA A 309 8.19 -13.55 2.34
N ALA A 310 8.29 -12.21 2.36
CA ALA A 310 7.19 -11.32 2.05
C ALA A 310 6.71 -11.47 0.60
N ILE A 311 7.63 -11.59 -0.36
CA ILE A 311 7.29 -11.79 -1.78
C ILE A 311 6.60 -13.15 -1.99
N ASP A 312 7.10 -14.22 -1.37
CA ASP A 312 6.52 -15.55 -1.49
C ASP A 312 5.11 -15.62 -0.88
N ASP A 313 4.92 -15.01 0.29
CA ASP A 313 3.61 -14.91 0.94
C ASP A 313 2.62 -14.14 0.06
N LEU A 314 3.00 -12.96 -0.45
CA LEU A 314 2.16 -12.18 -1.36
C LEU A 314 1.87 -12.93 -2.67
N ALA A 315 2.85 -13.63 -3.26
CA ALA A 315 2.62 -14.41 -4.46
C ALA A 315 1.59 -15.54 -4.22
N SER A 316 1.67 -16.20 -3.06
CA SER A 316 0.72 -17.21 -2.61
C SER A 316 -0.68 -16.60 -2.43
N GLN A 317 -0.79 -15.51 -1.68
CA GLN A 317 -2.05 -14.79 -1.46
C GLN A 317 -2.67 -14.31 -2.77
N PHE A 318 -1.89 -13.72 -3.68
CA PHE A 318 -2.36 -13.27 -4.99
C PHE A 318 -2.97 -14.44 -5.76
N THR A 319 -2.28 -15.58 -5.78
CA THR A 319 -2.73 -16.81 -6.44
C THR A 319 -4.03 -17.32 -5.81
N GLN A 320 -4.12 -17.32 -4.48
CA GLN A 320 -5.31 -17.71 -3.75
C GLN A 320 -6.49 -16.81 -4.11
N VAL A 321 -6.34 -15.48 -4.01
CA VAL A 321 -7.41 -14.52 -4.31
C VAL A 321 -7.88 -14.64 -5.77
N LEU A 322 -6.94 -14.81 -6.70
CA LEU A 322 -7.27 -14.97 -8.10
C LEU A 322 -8.04 -16.28 -8.35
N SER A 323 -7.57 -17.40 -7.82
CA SER A 323 -8.14 -18.73 -8.07
C SER A 323 -9.47 -18.97 -7.34
N ASP A 324 -9.59 -18.56 -6.08
CA ASP A 324 -10.76 -18.83 -5.25
C ASP A 324 -11.89 -17.82 -5.46
N HIS A 325 -11.55 -16.57 -5.76
CA HIS A 325 -12.54 -15.49 -5.76
C HIS A 325 -12.72 -14.84 -7.12
N MET A 326 -11.65 -14.40 -7.79
CA MET A 326 -11.78 -13.59 -9.01
C MET A 326 -12.14 -14.41 -10.25
N LEU A 327 -11.42 -15.50 -10.54
CA LEU A 327 -11.66 -16.31 -11.74
C LEU A 327 -13.04 -16.98 -11.76
N PRO A 328 -13.54 -17.57 -10.65
CA PRO A 328 -14.89 -18.12 -10.63
C PRO A 328 -15.95 -17.07 -11.00
N GLN A 329 -15.83 -15.87 -10.43
CA GLN A 329 -16.74 -14.75 -10.71
C GLN A 329 -16.63 -14.26 -12.15
N CYS A 330 -15.43 -14.18 -12.73
CA CYS A 330 -15.25 -13.85 -14.14
C CYS A 330 -15.89 -14.88 -15.08
N ARG A 331 -15.76 -16.18 -14.78
CA ARG A 331 -16.39 -17.26 -15.56
C ARG A 331 -17.91 -17.22 -15.48
N GLU A 332 -18.48 -16.97 -14.30
CA GLU A 332 -19.92 -16.79 -14.10
C GLU A 332 -20.48 -15.63 -14.93
N LEU A 333 -19.66 -14.59 -15.15
CA LEU A 333 -19.98 -13.44 -16.00
C LEU A 333 -19.71 -13.68 -17.49
N GLY A 334 -19.26 -14.87 -17.88
CA GLY A 334 -18.97 -15.25 -19.27
C GLY A 334 -17.69 -14.64 -19.84
N ALA A 335 -16.77 -14.18 -18.99
CA ALA A 335 -15.49 -13.65 -19.43
C ALA A 335 -14.51 -14.77 -19.81
N ASP A 336 -13.65 -14.51 -20.80
CA ASP A 336 -12.52 -15.37 -21.11
C ASP A 336 -11.44 -15.20 -20.04
N THR A 337 -11.20 -16.26 -19.26
CA THR A 337 -10.21 -16.30 -18.18
C THR A 337 -8.88 -16.92 -18.59
N SER A 338 -8.73 -17.34 -19.85
CA SER A 338 -7.56 -18.11 -20.32
C SER A 338 -6.22 -17.40 -20.06
N VAL A 339 -6.17 -16.08 -20.27
CA VAL A 339 -4.97 -15.26 -20.04
C VAL A 339 -4.54 -15.28 -18.57
N PHE A 340 -5.50 -15.22 -17.63
CA PHE A 340 -5.18 -15.26 -16.20
C PHE A 340 -4.81 -16.66 -15.73
N GLU A 341 -5.42 -17.69 -16.30
CA GLU A 341 -5.07 -19.08 -16.05
C GLU A 341 -3.69 -19.43 -16.60
N GLU A 342 -3.30 -18.84 -17.73
CA GLU A 342 -1.94 -18.92 -18.25
C GLU A 342 -0.96 -18.22 -17.32
N PHE A 343 -1.27 -16.98 -16.89
CA PHE A 343 -0.48 -16.25 -15.90
C PHE A 343 -0.24 -17.06 -14.62
N LEU A 344 -1.30 -17.66 -14.05
CA LEU A 344 -1.20 -18.52 -12.87
C LEU A 344 -0.31 -19.75 -13.10
N ARG A 345 -0.34 -20.31 -14.30
CA ARG A 345 0.43 -21.50 -14.66
C ARG A 345 1.91 -21.21 -14.89
N THR A 346 2.22 -20.07 -15.50
CA THR A 346 3.60 -19.64 -15.75
C THR A 346 4.23 -18.97 -14.53
N GLY A 347 3.41 -18.63 -13.52
CA GLY A 347 3.80 -17.83 -12.37
C GLY A 347 4.23 -16.40 -12.74
N PHE A 348 4.67 -15.65 -11.73
CA PHE A 348 5.23 -14.30 -11.93
C PHE A 348 6.49 -14.27 -12.80
N ALA A 349 7.20 -15.41 -12.92
CA ALA A 349 8.43 -15.53 -13.71
C ALA A 349 8.21 -15.30 -15.21
N GLY A 350 7.02 -15.60 -15.74
CA GLY A 350 6.69 -15.37 -17.16
C GLY A 350 6.14 -13.97 -17.47
N ALA A 351 5.71 -13.23 -16.45
CA ALA A 351 4.88 -12.03 -16.63
C ALA A 351 5.61 -10.70 -16.37
N TRP A 352 6.82 -10.71 -15.81
CA TRP A 352 7.63 -9.50 -15.69
C TRP A 352 8.38 -9.22 -17.01
N PRO A 353 7.96 -8.27 -17.85
CA PRO A 353 8.52 -8.09 -19.19
C PRO A 353 9.96 -7.53 -19.19
N GLY A 354 10.49 -7.19 -18.01
CA GLY A 354 11.80 -6.55 -17.82
C GLY A 354 12.98 -7.49 -17.55
N ARG A 355 12.78 -8.76 -17.16
CA ARG A 355 13.89 -9.72 -17.03
C ARG A 355 14.09 -10.45 -18.35
N ARG A 356 14.64 -9.76 -19.36
CA ARG A 356 15.43 -10.49 -20.36
C ARG A 356 16.68 -10.98 -19.64
N HIS A 357 16.78 -12.30 -19.47
CA HIS A 357 18.01 -12.95 -19.05
C HIS A 357 19.15 -12.48 -19.95
N GLY A 358 19.96 -11.57 -19.42
CA GLY A 358 21.18 -11.06 -20.00
C GLY A 358 22.06 -10.62 -18.83
N ASP A 359 22.69 -11.60 -18.18
CA ASP A 359 24.14 -11.67 -18.02
C ASP A 359 24.50 -12.76 -17.00
N THR A 360 24.94 -13.89 -17.56
CA THR A 360 25.96 -14.79 -17.01
C THR A 360 27.35 -14.18 -17.14
#